data_AF-A0A7K2YV24-F1
#
_entry.id   AF-A0A7K2YV24-F1
#
_cell.length_a   1.000
_cell.length_b   1.000
_cell.length_c   1.000
_cell.angle_alpha   90.00
_cell.angle_beta   90.00
_cell.angle_gamma   90.00
#
_symmetry.space_group_name_H-M   'P 1'
#
loop_
_entity.id
_entity.type
_entity.pdbx_description
1 polymer ?
#
loop_
_entity_poly.entity_id
_entity_poly.type
_entity_poly.pdbx_seq_one_letter_code
_entity_poly.pdbx_strand_id
1 'polypeptide(L)'
;HRRRAARPRHPGGKRIKVGVSRVEATGDRSERRGILVVNFGGPGASSVGSMAALAAGLPERVRRAYDLVGFDLRGRGTSTRVECSDPATFGRGPKPDAAT
;
A
#
# COMPACT_ATOMS: atom_id res chain seq x y z
N HIS A 1 -2.70 -9.54 -22.30
CA HIS A 1 -2.98 -8.12 -22.67
C HIS A 1 -2.09 -7.15 -21.89
N ARG A 2 -1.22 -6.36 -22.55
CA ARG A 2 -0.46 -5.30 -21.87
C ARG A 2 -1.34 -4.05 -21.68
N ARG A 3 -1.81 -3.79 -20.46
CA ARG A 3 -2.46 -2.50 -20.14
C ARG A 3 -1.39 -1.41 -20.17
N ARG A 4 -1.56 -0.40 -21.03
CA ARG A 4 -0.68 0.81 -21.04
C ARG A 4 -0.74 1.52 -19.67
N ALA A 5 0.40 1.84 -19.09
CA ALA A 5 0.53 2.53 -17.82
C ALA A 5 0.08 4.00 -17.88
N ALA A 6 -0.37 4.53 -16.75
CA ALA A 6 -0.54 5.98 -16.56
C ALA A 6 0.82 6.68 -16.71
N ARG A 7 0.83 7.87 -17.33
CA ARG A 7 2.05 8.64 -17.60
C ARG A 7 1.96 10.01 -16.92
N PRO A 8 2.90 10.35 -16.01
CA PRO A 8 2.86 11.62 -15.28
C PRO A 8 2.88 12.86 -16.19
N ARG A 9 3.56 12.77 -17.34
CA ARG A 9 3.65 13.86 -18.33
C ARG A 9 2.40 14.04 -19.21
N HIS A 10 1.37 13.20 -19.03
CA HIS A 10 0.09 13.30 -19.75
C HIS A 10 -1.07 13.35 -18.73
N PRO A 11 -1.35 14.52 -18.14
CA PRO A 11 -2.30 14.64 -17.02
C PRO A 11 -3.75 14.28 -17.39
N GLY A 12 -4.16 14.47 -18.65
CA GLY A 12 -5.47 14.02 -19.17
C GLY A 12 -5.50 12.54 -19.63
N GLY A 13 -4.41 11.80 -19.45
CA GLY A 13 -4.30 10.41 -19.88
C GLY A 13 -4.95 9.41 -18.93
N LYS A 14 -4.60 8.12 -19.09
CA LYS A 14 -5.11 7.05 -18.22
C LYS A 14 -4.81 7.34 -16.75
N ARG A 15 -5.82 7.13 -15.89
CA ARG A 15 -5.74 7.28 -14.44
C ARG A 15 -5.64 5.92 -13.76
N ILE A 16 -5.02 5.90 -12.59
CA ILE A 16 -5.03 4.76 -11.67
C ILE A 16 -5.83 5.11 -10.42
N LYS A 17 -6.40 4.09 -9.78
CA LYS A 17 -6.91 4.19 -8.41
C LYS A 17 -5.75 3.97 -7.44
N VAL A 18 -5.72 4.77 -6.38
CA VAL A 18 -4.77 4.63 -5.27
C VAL A 18 -5.56 4.22 -4.03
N GLY A 19 -5.21 3.09 -3.45
CA GLY A 19 -5.72 2.65 -2.16
C GLY A 19 -5.05 3.42 -1.03
N VAL A 20 -5.85 3.96 -0.12
CA VAL A 20 -5.39 4.77 1.01
C VAL A 20 -6.06 4.25 2.27
N SER A 21 -5.30 4.23 3.38
CA SER A 21 -5.80 3.95 4.72
C SER A 21 -5.39 5.08 5.64
N ARG A 22 -6.31 5.46 6.53
CA ARG A 22 -6.10 6.47 7.56
C ARG A 22 -6.51 5.88 8.90
N VAL A 23 -5.60 5.93 9.87
CA VAL A 23 -5.91 5.71 11.28
C VAL A 23 -5.85 7.06 11.96
N GLU A 24 -6.96 7.49 12.55
CA GLU A 24 -7.03 8.81 13.18
C GLU A 24 -6.25 8.86 14.50
N ALA A 25 -5.72 10.05 14.78
CA ALA A 25 -5.09 10.36 16.05
C ALA A 25 -6.09 10.21 17.19
N THR A 26 -5.67 9.54 18.26
CA THR A 26 -6.54 9.27 19.42
C THR A 26 -6.58 10.41 20.44
N GLY A 27 -5.71 11.42 20.29
CA GLY A 27 -5.62 12.56 21.19
C GLY A 27 -6.60 13.68 20.85
N ASP A 28 -6.76 14.60 21.79
CA ASP A 28 -7.60 15.79 21.64
C ASP A 28 -7.04 16.73 20.57
N ARG A 29 -7.87 17.66 20.10
CA ARG A 29 -7.50 18.59 19.02
C ARG A 29 -6.24 19.42 19.35
N SER A 30 -5.99 19.74 20.62
CA SER A 30 -4.80 20.45 21.08
C SER A 30 -3.51 19.63 21.00
N GLU A 31 -3.61 18.30 21.00
CA GLU A 31 -2.47 17.38 20.92
C GLU A 31 -2.14 16.99 19.48
N ARG A 32 -3.10 17.13 18.56
CA ARG A 32 -2.93 16.80 17.15
C ARG A 32 -1.92 17.74 16.49
N ARG A 33 -0.87 17.14 15.93
CA ARG A 33 0.23 17.80 15.22
C ARG A 33 0.13 17.67 13.70
N GLY A 34 -0.65 16.72 13.18
CA GLY A 34 -0.91 16.59 11.75
C GLY A 34 -0.94 15.15 11.28
N ILE A 35 -0.43 14.93 10.06
CA ILE A 35 -0.44 13.62 9.39
C ILE A 35 0.99 13.06 9.35
N LEU A 36 1.14 11.80 9.76
CA LEU A 36 2.34 11.01 9.52
C LEU A 36 2.10 10.04 8.36
N VAL A 37 2.80 10.29 7.25
CA VAL A 37 2.71 9.45 6.06
C VAL A 37 3.70 8.30 6.16
N VAL A 38 3.21 7.07 5.99
CA VAL A 38 4.00 5.85 6.12
C VAL A 38 4.07 5.12 4.78
N ASN A 39 5.30 4.80 4.37
CA ASN A 39 5.56 3.88 3.27
C ASN A 39 6.11 2.58 3.86
N PHE A 40 5.30 1.51 3.86
CA PHE A 40 5.79 0.19 4.21
C PHE A 40 6.71 -0.32 3.10
N GLY A 41 7.92 -0.74 3.47
CA GLY A 41 8.97 -1.17 2.56
C GLY A 41 8.67 -2.48 1.81
N GLY A 42 9.73 -3.03 1.20
CA GLY A 42 9.62 -4.02 0.13
C GLY A 42 9.00 -3.40 -1.14
N PRO A 43 8.94 -4.12 -2.27
CA PRO A 43 8.20 -3.63 -3.44
C PRO A 43 6.71 -4.01 -3.42
N GLY A 44 6.15 -4.44 -2.28
CA GLY A 44 4.77 -4.93 -2.31
C GLY A 44 4.00 -5.18 -1.03
N ALA A 45 4.42 -4.66 0.12
CA ALA A 45 3.55 -4.62 1.29
C ALA A 45 2.31 -3.76 1.02
N SER A 46 1.15 -4.19 1.51
CA SER A 46 -0.08 -3.40 1.46
C SER A 46 -0.10 -2.47 2.65
N SER A 47 0.12 -1.18 2.44
CA SER A 47 0.00 -0.17 3.49
C SER A 47 -1.42 -0.18 4.06
N VAL A 48 -2.43 -0.32 3.21
CA VAL A 48 -3.84 -0.32 3.62
C VAL A 48 -4.13 -1.43 4.65
N GLY A 49 -3.55 -2.61 4.45
CA GLY A 49 -3.70 -3.76 5.35
C GLY A 49 -2.84 -3.70 6.62
N SER A 50 -1.83 -2.82 6.66
CA SER A 50 -0.83 -2.79 7.74
C SER A 50 -0.97 -1.59 8.69
N MET A 51 -1.73 -0.55 8.33
CA MET A 51 -1.83 0.68 9.13
C MET A 51 -2.35 0.44 10.55
N ALA A 52 -3.38 -0.39 10.73
CA ALA A 52 -3.96 -0.64 12.05
C ALA A 52 -2.96 -1.37 12.98
N ALA A 53 -2.23 -2.34 12.45
CA ALA A 53 -1.20 -3.07 13.18
C ALA A 53 -0.02 -2.15 13.54
N LEU A 54 0.42 -1.30 12.61
CA LEU A 54 1.44 -0.27 12.90
C LEU A 54 0.95 0.66 14.01
N ALA A 55 -0.29 1.15 13.91
CA ALA A 55 -0.87 2.03 14.91
C ALA A 55 -0.79 1.39 16.29
N ALA A 56 -1.21 0.12 16.44
CA ALA A 56 -1.15 -0.59 17.72
C ALA A 56 0.26 -0.70 18.33
N GLY A 57 1.31 -0.75 17.51
CA GLY A 57 2.70 -0.85 17.95
C GLY A 57 3.40 0.49 18.23
N LEU A 58 2.79 1.63 17.91
CA LEU A 58 3.41 2.94 18.07
C LEU A 58 3.30 3.46 19.52
N PRO A 59 4.32 4.20 20.01
CA PRO A 59 4.23 4.88 21.29
C PRO A 59 2.99 5.76 21.37
N GLU A 60 2.35 5.81 22.55
CA GLU A 60 1.11 6.58 22.76
C GLU A 60 1.24 8.04 22.31
N ARG A 61 2.37 8.69 22.64
CA ARG A 61 2.65 10.07 22.21
C ARG A 61 2.53 10.29 20.70
N VAL A 62 2.83 9.27 19.89
CA VAL A 62 2.72 9.33 18.42
C VAL A 62 1.28 9.11 18.00
N ARG A 63 0.60 8.10 18.56
CA ARG A 63 -0.80 7.78 18.29
C ARG A 63 -1.76 8.92 18.65
N ARG A 64 -1.44 9.68 19.70
CA ARG A 64 -2.21 10.86 20.11
C ARG A 64 -1.98 12.07 19.20
N ALA A 65 -0.76 12.22 18.69
CA ALA A 65 -0.36 13.42 17.96
C ALA A 65 -0.62 13.35 16.45
N TYR A 66 -0.66 12.17 15.83
CA TYR A 66 -0.69 12.08 14.37
C TYR A 66 -1.79 11.18 13.84
N ASP A 67 -2.47 11.66 12.79
CA ASP A 67 -3.20 10.77 11.89
C ASP A 67 -2.17 9.98 11.08
N LEU A 68 -2.28 8.66 11.09
CA LEU A 68 -1.38 7.80 10.33
C LEU A 68 -2.02 7.55 8.96
N VAL A 69 -1.30 7.88 7.89
CA VAL A 69 -1.77 7.69 6.52
C VAL A 69 -0.80 6.80 5.76
N GLY A 70 -1.30 5.71 5.19
CA GLY A 70 -0.57 4.81 4.32
C GLY A 70 -1.29 4.63 2.99
N PHE A 71 -0.53 4.43 1.93
CA PHE A 71 -1.08 4.18 0.60
C PHE A 71 -0.44 2.95 -0.03
N ASP A 72 -1.23 2.20 -0.77
CA ASP A 72 -0.69 1.11 -1.57
C ASP A 72 -0.02 1.72 -2.81
N LEU A 73 1.27 1.46 -2.98
CA LEU A 73 2.03 1.95 -4.13
C LEU A 73 1.39 1.50 -5.45
N ARG A 74 1.65 2.25 -6.53
CA ARG A 74 1.15 1.92 -7.88
C ARG A 74 1.43 0.45 -8.21
N GLY A 75 0.42 -0.27 -8.71
CA GLY A 75 0.55 -1.69 -9.06
C GLY A 75 0.41 -2.67 -7.90
N ARG A 76 0.16 -2.22 -6.66
CA ARG A 76 0.15 -3.07 -5.46
C ARG A 76 -1.16 -2.94 -4.66
N GLY A 77 -1.41 -3.95 -3.81
CA GLY A 77 -2.50 -3.92 -2.84
C GLY A 77 -3.88 -3.64 -3.47
N THR A 78 -4.57 -2.67 -2.90
CA THR A 78 -5.89 -2.15 -3.29
C THR A 78 -5.81 -1.01 -4.32
N SER A 79 -4.62 -0.51 -4.64
CA SER A 79 -4.38 0.35 -5.81
C SER A 79 -4.60 -0.43 -7.11
N THR A 80 -4.64 0.24 -8.26
CA THR A 80 -4.70 -0.43 -9.57
C THR A 80 -3.54 -1.42 -9.69
N ARG A 81 -3.85 -2.70 -9.51
CA ARG A 81 -2.89 -3.79 -9.32
C ARG A 81 -2.29 -4.24 -10.65
N VAL A 82 -1.00 -4.59 -10.61
CA VAL A 82 -0.34 -5.31 -11.70
C VAL A 82 -0.37 -6.80 -11.36
N GLU A 83 -0.84 -7.60 -12.31
CA GLU A 83 -0.85 -9.06 -12.24
C GLU A 83 0.07 -9.59 -13.34
N CYS A 84 1.11 -10.33 -12.94
CA CYS A 84 2.06 -10.95 -13.87
C CYS A 84 1.57 -12.31 -14.35
N SER A 85 0.84 -13.01 -13.49
CA SER A 85 0.33 -14.36 -13.67
C SER A 85 -1.00 -14.45 -12.95
N ASP A 86 -1.90 -15.29 -13.45
CA ASP A 86 -3.15 -15.58 -12.75
C ASP A 86 -2.82 -16.22 -11.39
N PRO A 87 -3.22 -15.59 -10.27
CA PRO A 87 -2.96 -16.12 -8.93
C PRO A 87 -3.52 -17.52 -8.73
N ALA A 88 -4.63 -17.86 -9.43
CA ALA A 88 -5.16 -19.20 -9.36
C ALA A 88 -4.14 -20.20 -9.91
N THR A 89 -3.52 -19.92 -11.05
CA THR A 89 -2.60 -20.86 -11.74
C THR A 89 -1.13 -20.74 -11.32
N PHE A 90 -0.78 -19.74 -10.51
CA PHE A 90 0.57 -19.52 -10.02
C PHE A 90 1.09 -20.74 -9.24
N GLY A 91 2.17 -21.36 -9.72
CA GLY A 91 2.79 -22.55 -9.11
C GLY A 91 2.21 -23.91 -9.57
N ARG A 92 1.21 -23.92 -10.47
CA ARG A 92 0.65 -25.16 -11.06
C ARG A 92 1.41 -25.67 -12.30
N GLY A 93 2.45 -24.97 -12.74
CA GLY A 93 3.34 -25.46 -13.81
C GLY A 93 4.25 -26.59 -13.31
N PRO A 94 4.83 -27.40 -14.22
CA PRO A 94 5.86 -28.36 -13.84
C PRO A 94 6.97 -27.61 -13.10
N LYS A 95 7.32 -28.06 -11.89
CA LYS A 95 8.52 -27.57 -11.23
C LYS A 95 9.70 -27.98 -12.11
N PRO A 96 10.72 -27.12 -12.29
CA PRO A 96 11.97 -27.57 -12.90
C PRO A 96 12.41 -28.83 -12.15
N ASP A 97 12.78 -29.87 -12.89
CA ASP A 97 13.38 -31.06 -12.29
C ASP A 97 14.52 -30.57 -11.38
N ALA A 98 14.59 -31.13 -10.17
CA ALA A 98 15.61 -30.74 -9.22
C ALA A 98 16.96 -30.84 -9.91
N ALA A 99 17.61 -29.68 -10.13
CA ALA A 99 18.93 -29.64 -10.73
C ALA A 99 19.83 -30.55 -9.89
N THR A 100 20.30 -31.62 -10.52
CA THR A 100 21.16 -32.64 -9.92
C THR A 100 22.58 -32.10 -9.76
#